data_AF-A0A7Z9WKD5-F1
#
_entry.id   AF-A0A7Z9WKD5-F1
#
_cell.length_a   1.000
_cell.length_b   1.000
_cell.length_c   1.000
_cell.angle_alpha   90.00
_cell.angle_beta   90.00
_cell.angle_gamma   90.00
#
_symmetry.space_group_name_H-M   'P 1'
#
loop_
_entity.id
_entity.type
_entity.pdbx_description
1 polymer ?
#
loop_
_entity_poly.entity_id
_entity_poly.type
_entity_poly.pdbx_seq_one_letter_code
_entity_poly.pdbx_strand_id
1 'polypeptide(L)' 'MLAKAGFAVVRTAIQGRFLRLGHLFSRLEAYSFPLSRSPIRLVTALGLKDKAMPINLGDLFTVFARKRAF' A
#
# COMPACT_ATOMS: atom_id res chain seq x y z
N MET A 1 13.64 -14.69 3.07
CA MET A 1 12.81 -15.82 3.55
C MET A 1 12.67 -16.93 2.51
N LEU A 2 12.14 -16.67 1.31
CA LEU A 2 11.92 -17.72 0.28
C LEU A 2 13.19 -18.49 -0.12
N ALA A 3 14.32 -17.80 -0.31
CA ALA A 3 15.61 -18.45 -0.57
C ALA A 3 16.06 -19.36 0.59
N LYS A 4 15.83 -18.94 1.84
CA LYS A 4 16.10 -19.76 3.04
C LYS A 4 15.17 -20.97 3.14
N ALA A 5 13.97 -20.88 2.55
CA ALA A 5 13.02 -21.99 2.45
C ALA A 5 13.26 -22.90 1.22
N GLY A 6 14.39 -22.73 0.51
CA GLY A 6 14.76 -23.58 -0.64
C GLY A 6 14.10 -23.21 -1.97
N PHE A 7 13.48 -22.02 -2.07
CA PHE A 7 12.90 -21.54 -3.33
C PHE A 7 13.86 -20.61 -4.08
N ALA A 8 13.95 -20.78 -5.39
CA ALA A 8 14.55 -19.80 -6.29
C ALA A 8 13.50 -18.75 -6.68
N VAL A 9 13.75 -17.49 -6.35
CA VAL A 9 12.87 -16.38 -6.74
C VAL A 9 13.05 -16.12 -8.23
N VAL A 10 11.95 -16.18 -8.98
CA VAL A 10 11.92 -15.93 -10.43
C VAL A 10 11.56 -14.49 -10.71
N ARG A 11 10.57 -13.96 -9.98
CA ARG A 11 10.09 -12.59 -10.16
C ARG A 11 9.41 -12.07 -8.91
N THR A 12 9.60 -10.78 -8.64
CA THR A 12 8.81 -10.04 -7.65
C THR A 12 7.99 -8.98 -8.39
N ALA A 13 6.70 -8.92 -8.11
CA ALA A 13 5.80 -7.91 -8.64
C ALA A 13 5.20 -7.11 -7.48
N ILE A 14 5.40 -5.80 -7.49
CA ILE A 14 4.77 -4.92 -6.50
C ILE A 14 3.31 -4.72 -6.91
N GLN A 15 2.40 -4.95 -5.99
CA GLN A 15 0.96 -4.81 -6.24
C GLN A 15 0.49 -3.50 -5.63
N GLY A 16 0.05 -2.58 -6.49
CA GLY A 16 -0.69 -1.42 -6.04
C GLY A 16 -2.08 -1.85 -5.57
N ARG A 17 -2.61 -1.20 -4.53
CA ARG A 17 -4.00 -1.38 -4.10
C ARG A 17 -4.76 -0.08 -4.25
N PHE A 18 -6.03 -0.18 -4.62
CA PHE A 18 -6.92 0.96 -4.57
C PHE A 18 -7.36 1.17 -3.13
N LEU A 19 -7.00 2.31 -2.54
CA LEU A 19 -7.52 2.70 -1.25
C LEU A 19 -8.43 3.91 -1.42
N ARG A 20 -9.50 3.93 -0.62
CA ARG A 20 -10.30 5.13 -0.47
C ARG A 20 -9.48 6.19 0.25
N LEU A 21 -9.42 7.40 -0.31
CA LEU A 21 -8.70 8.51 0.30
C LEU A 21 -9.12 8.74 1.75
N GLY A 22 -10.41 8.61 2.07
CA GLY A 22 -10.90 8.71 3.45
C GLY A 22 -10.19 7.76 4.43
N HIS A 23 -9.87 6.53 4.02
CA HIS A 23 -9.14 5.57 4.85
C HIS A 23 -7.65 5.86 4.93
N LEU A 24 -7.07 6.41 3.86
CA LEU A 24 -5.67 6.83 3.86
C LEU A 24 -5.44 7.95 4.89
N PHE A 25 -6.32 8.95 4.89
CA PHE A 25 -6.22 10.09 5.80
C PHE A 25 -6.47 9.71 7.26
N SER A 26 -7.42 8.80 7.54
CA SER A 26 -7.61 8.31 8.92
C SER A 26 -6.36 7.61 9.47
N ARG A 27 -5.57 6.95 8.61
CA ARG A 27 -4.28 6.35 9.02
C ARG A 27 -3.14 7.36 9.12
N LEU A 28 -3.12 8.40 8.27
CA LEU A 28 -2.16 9.50 8.38
C LEU A 28 -2.39 10.35 9.64
N GLU A 29 -3.63 10.59 10.02
CA GLU A 29 -3.99 11.30 11.26
C GLU A 29 -3.48 10.57 12.51
N ALA A 30 -3.52 9.23 12.48
CA ALA A 30 -2.94 8.40 13.54
C ALA A 30 -1.40 8.42 13.58
N TYR A 31 -0.73 8.78 12.48
CA TYR A 31 0.74 8.80 12.40
C TYR A 31 1.35 10.20 12.61
N SER A 32 0.62 11.28 12.33
CA SER A 32 1.15 12.65 12.42
C SER A 32 0.04 13.68 12.66
N PHE A 33 -0.20 14.02 13.93
CA PHE A 33 -1.28 14.92 14.36
C PHE A 33 -1.21 16.38 13.81
N PRO A 34 -0.05 17.03 13.60
CA PRO A 34 -0.03 18.43 13.15
C PRO A 34 -0.01 18.61 11.62
N LEU A 35 0.42 17.61 10.84
CA LEU A 35 0.55 17.73 9.37
C LEU A 35 -0.77 17.41 8.62
N SER A 36 -1.80 16.96 9.34
CA SER A 36 -3.03 16.40 8.78
C SER A 36 -4.18 17.40 8.61
N ARG A 37 -4.17 18.55 9.32
CA ARG A 37 -5.33 19.46 9.35
C ARG A 37 -5.62 20.18 8.03
N SER A 38 -4.61 20.53 7.25
CA SER A 38 -4.78 21.19 5.94
C SER A 38 -5.28 20.24 4.84
N PRO A 39 -4.70 19.04 4.62
CA PRO A 39 -5.17 18.14 3.57
C PRO A 39 -6.54 17.50 3.87
N ILE A 40 -6.89 17.26 5.15
CA ILE A 40 -8.20 16.70 5.54
C ILE A 40 -9.35 17.64 5.15
N ARG A 41 -9.18 18.95 5.31
CA ARG A 41 -10.20 19.95 4.90
C ARG A 41 -10.33 20.04 3.39
N LEU A 42 -9.22 20.01 2.65
CA LEU A 42 -9.22 20.00 1.19
C LEU A 42 -9.92 18.77 0.63
N VAL A 43 -9.62 17.58 1.15
CA VAL A 43 -10.19 16.31 0.66
C VAL A 43 -11.66 16.14 1.05
N THR A 44 -12.06 16.67 2.21
CA THR A 44 -13.46 16.71 2.62
C THR A 44 -14.26 17.74 1.81
N ALA A 45 -13.69 18.93 1.54
CA ALA A 45 -14.33 19.96 0.72
C ALA A 45 -14.46 19.57 -0.75
N LEU A 46 -13.49 18.80 -1.28
CA LEU A 46 -13.52 18.30 -2.66
C LEU A 46 -14.40 17.06 -2.86
N GLY A 47 -15.08 16.55 -1.82
CA GLY A 47 -15.94 15.36 -1.93
C GLY A 47 -15.19 14.08 -2.33
N LEU A 48 -13.86 14.07 -2.20
CA LEU A 48 -12.97 13.01 -2.70
C LEU A 48 -12.89 11.79 -1.77
N LYS A 49 -13.70 11.74 -0.71
CA LYS A 49 -13.68 10.67 0.31
C LYS A 49 -13.87 9.29 -0.31
N ASP A 50 -14.73 9.16 -1.32
CA ASP A 50 -15.03 7.91 -2.01
C ASP A 50 -14.15 7.65 -3.24
N LYS A 51 -13.24 8.57 -3.58
CA LYS A 51 -12.38 8.37 -4.76
C LYS A 51 -11.32 7.31 -4.45
N ALA A 52 -11.38 6.23 -5.21
CA ALA A 52 -10.38 5.16 -5.20
C ALA A 52 -9.08 5.70 -5.81
N MET A 53 -8.05 5.82 -5.00
CA MET A 53 -6.72 6.19 -5.47
C MET A 53 -5.83 4.95 -5.54
N PRO A 54 -5.12 4.73 -6.66
CA PRO A 54 -4.10 3.69 -6.72
C PRO A 54 -2.95 4.10 -5.81
N ILE A 55 -2.73 3.35 -4.74
CA ILE A 55 -1.66 3.60 -3.78
C ILE A 55 -0.82 2.34 -3.70
N ASN A 56 0.49 2.53 -3.85
CA ASN A 56 1.46 1.46 -3.69
C ASN A 56 2.35 1.83 -2.49
N LEU A 57 2.04 1.26 -1.32
CA LEU A 57 2.82 1.45 -0.10
C LEU A 57 4.01 0.47 -0.02
N GLY A 58 4.28 -0.31 -1.07
CA GLY A 58 5.30 -1.36 -1.07
C GLY A 58 5.04 -2.50 -0.08
N ASP A 59 3.87 -2.49 0.56
CA ASP A 59 3.48 -3.45 1.59
C ASP A 59 2.82 -4.71 1.00
N LEU A 60 2.26 -4.59 -0.20
CA LEU A 60 1.78 -5.69 -1.01
C LEU A 60 2.74 -5.96 -2.16
N PHE A 61 3.36 -7.14 -2.11
CA PHE A 61 4.13 -7.66 -3.22
C PHE A 61 3.87 -9.15 -3.38
N THR A 62 3.83 -9.60 -4.62
CA THR A 62 3.69 -11.01 -4.99
C THR A 62 5.04 -11.51 -5.46
N VAL A 63 5.49 -12.64 -4.92
CA VAL A 63 6.73 -13.28 -5.36
C VAL A 63 6.40 -14.58 -6.07
N PHE A 64 6.82 -14.69 -7.33
CA PHE A 64 6.83 -15.95 -8.06
C PHE A 64 8.16 -16.64 -7.79
N ALA A 65 8.09 -17.80 -7.15
CA ALA A 65 9.26 -18.59 -6.80
C ALA A 65 9.05 -20.05 -7.19
N ARG A 66 10.13 -20.69 -7.62
CA ARG A 66 10.16 -22.11 -7.99
C ARG A 66 10.93 -22.89 -6.92
N LYS A 67 10.40 -24.02 -6.47
CA LYS A 67 11.13 -24.93 -5.59
C LYS A 67 12.37 -25.41 -6.34
N ARG A 68 13.57 -25.27 -5.76
CA ARG A 68 14.74 -25.91 -6.35
C ARG A 68 14.53 -27.42 -6.21
N ALA A 69 14.46 -28.12 -7.34
CA ALA A 69 14.58 -29.57 -7.32
C ALA A 69 15.96 -29.90 -6.74
N PHE A 70 15.99 -30.86 -5.81
CA PHE A 70 17.22 -31.36 -5.20
C PHE A 70 18.12 -31.99 -6.25
#